data_AF-A0A9X4AQ11-F1
#
_entry.id   AF-A0A9X4AQ11-F1
#
_cell.length_a   1.000
_cell.length_b   1.000
_cell.length_c   1.000
_cell.angle_alpha   90.00
_cell.angle_beta   90.00
_cell.angle_gamma   90.00
#
_symmetry.space_group_name_H-M   'P 1'
#
loop_
_entity.id
_entity.type
_entity.pdbx_description
1 polymer ?
#
loop_
_entity_poly.entity_id
_entity_poly.type
_entity_poly.pdbx_seq_one_letter_code
_entity_poly.pdbx_strand_id
1 'polypeptide(L)'
;MRAQSILILVVFAAGLSAVVTACSNEGDGTAGSGASGAGTGASGGGGGSGGGSGGGGGIGGGSGGGGGSASGSGSGGGSGGGSASASSSSGSGGAGGGNGVGAPCNGGVGGCDPGLYCNAPGCGAGVCAQKPPPGLQSQDPDLVCGCDGVTYWNADIAKVLGSSVKSAGACPAAEAVACDPQTPCPGGRHCNRMVATANACSPMAMGVCWGMPISCSVTGAKAKGCAGGTCFDQCSLIHSQNPWYDDGGCP
;
A
#
# COMPACT_ATOMS: atom_id res chain seq x y z
N MET A 1 -40.15 -50.03 -16.67
CA MET A 1 -38.84 -50.69 -16.51
C MET A 1 -37.87 -49.60 -16.02
N ARG A 2 -37.91 -49.16 -14.76
CA ARG A 2 -37.26 -49.70 -13.53
C ARG A 2 -35.78 -50.08 -13.71
N ALA A 3 -34.97 -49.55 -12.79
CA ALA A 3 -33.56 -49.83 -12.43
C ALA A 3 -32.52 -48.85 -12.99
N GLN A 4 -31.55 -48.32 -12.23
CA GLN A 4 -31.18 -48.51 -10.82
C GLN A 4 -30.24 -47.37 -10.41
N SER A 5 -30.47 -46.80 -9.23
CA SER A 5 -29.58 -45.84 -8.55
C SER A 5 -28.32 -46.55 -8.05
N ILE A 6 -27.15 -46.00 -8.35
CA ILE A 6 -25.88 -46.45 -7.77
C ILE A 6 -25.60 -45.62 -6.52
N LEU A 7 -25.78 -46.27 -5.38
CA LEU A 7 -25.44 -45.79 -4.04
C LEU A 7 -23.96 -46.12 -3.79
N ILE A 8 -23.08 -45.11 -3.75
CA ILE A 8 -21.68 -45.30 -3.35
C ILE A 8 -21.60 -45.14 -1.82
N LEU A 9 -21.48 -46.28 -1.15
CA LEU A 9 -21.13 -46.42 0.26
C LEU A 9 -19.61 -46.23 0.40
N VAL A 10 -19.17 -45.05 0.85
CA VAL A 10 -17.79 -44.85 1.32
C VAL A 10 -17.74 -45.25 2.79
N VAL A 11 -17.11 -46.40 3.04
CA VAL A 11 -16.81 -46.93 4.37
C VAL A 11 -15.69 -46.09 4.98
N PHE A 12 -16.02 -45.30 6.02
CA PHE A 12 -15.03 -44.70 6.92
C PHE A 12 -14.53 -45.77 7.89
N ALA A 13 -13.28 -46.18 7.71
CA ALA A 13 -12.55 -46.96 8.70
C ALA A 13 -12.05 -46.03 9.81
N ALA A 14 -12.55 -46.26 11.02
CA ALA A 14 -11.99 -45.74 12.26
C ALA A 14 -10.62 -46.39 12.53
N GLY A 15 -9.66 -45.61 13.04
CA GLY A 15 -8.36 -46.16 13.42
C GLY A 15 -7.40 -45.17 14.08
N LEU A 16 -7.45 -45.17 15.41
CA LEU A 16 -6.40 -44.85 16.40
C LEU A 16 -6.01 -43.39 16.72
N SER A 17 -6.39 -43.05 17.96
CA SER A 17 -5.69 -42.27 18.99
C SER A 17 -4.16 -42.21 18.90
N ALA A 18 -3.56 -41.06 19.23
CA ALA A 18 -2.94 -40.86 20.55
C ALA A 18 -2.35 -39.45 20.76
N VAL A 19 -2.32 -39.09 22.06
CA VAL A 19 -1.46 -38.14 22.79
C VAL A 19 -1.83 -36.66 22.79
N VAL A 20 -2.50 -36.31 23.89
CA VAL A 20 -2.53 -35.02 24.57
C VAL A 20 -1.12 -34.68 25.08
N THR A 21 -0.56 -33.54 24.69
CA THR A 21 0.52 -32.87 25.46
C THR A 21 0.01 -31.51 25.89
N ALA A 22 -0.34 -31.42 27.17
CA ALA A 22 -0.58 -30.18 27.87
C ALA A 22 0.77 -29.52 28.19
N CYS A 23 0.87 -28.21 27.98
CA CYS A 23 1.87 -27.36 28.64
C CYS A 23 1.10 -26.35 29.48
N SER A 24 1.02 -26.61 30.79
CA SER A 24 0.73 -25.60 31.80
C SER A 24 2.01 -25.28 32.56
N ASN A 25 2.14 -23.99 32.89
CA ASN A 25 3.22 -23.34 33.63
C ASN A 25 3.54 -23.98 34.98
N GLU A 26 4.77 -23.71 35.46
CA GLU A 26 5.13 -23.11 36.77
C GLU A 26 6.47 -23.67 37.28
N GLY A 27 7.41 -22.77 37.57
CA GLY A 27 8.76 -23.12 38.05
C GLY A 27 9.50 -21.86 38.48
N ASP A 28 9.31 -21.53 39.76
CA ASP A 28 9.85 -20.38 40.48
C ASP A 28 11.37 -20.46 40.76
N GLY A 29 11.95 -19.27 40.94
CA GLY A 29 13.22 -18.85 41.55
C GLY A 29 14.42 -19.80 41.74
N THR A 30 15.62 -19.31 41.37
CA THR A 30 16.78 -19.27 42.28
C THR A 30 17.85 -18.28 41.81
N ALA A 31 18.36 -17.51 42.77
CA ALA A 31 19.41 -16.51 42.64
C ALA A 31 20.79 -17.13 42.30
N GLY A 32 21.65 -16.35 41.66
CA GLY A 32 23.05 -16.74 41.45
C GLY A 32 23.90 -15.65 40.82
N SER A 33 24.76 -15.05 41.64
CA SER A 33 25.63 -13.92 41.38
C SER A 33 26.78 -14.20 40.41
N GLY A 34 27.16 -13.17 39.63
CA GLY A 34 28.55 -12.76 39.37
C GLY A 34 29.46 -13.67 38.53
N ALA A 35 29.87 -13.17 37.36
CA ALA A 35 31.28 -13.20 36.95
C ALA A 35 31.53 -12.17 35.83
N SER A 36 32.41 -11.23 36.14
CA SER A 36 33.06 -10.32 35.20
C SER A 36 33.97 -11.12 34.26
N GLY A 37 33.87 -10.90 32.96
CA GLY A 37 34.76 -11.48 31.96
C GLY A 37 35.14 -10.44 30.91
N ALA A 38 36.32 -9.85 31.09
CA ALA A 38 36.95 -8.95 30.15
C ALA A 38 37.35 -9.70 28.87
N GLY A 39 37.14 -9.05 27.72
CA GLY A 39 37.62 -9.50 26.42
C GLY A 39 38.02 -8.30 25.56
N THR A 40 39.31 -8.01 25.59
CA THR A 40 40.04 -6.93 24.92
C THR A 40 40.36 -7.23 23.46
N GLY A 41 40.36 -6.18 22.62
CA GLY A 41 41.18 -6.07 21.39
C GLY A 41 40.46 -6.43 20.08
N ALA A 42 40.67 -5.77 18.95
CA ALA A 42 41.57 -4.67 18.61
C ALA A 42 41.15 -4.02 17.26
N SER A 43 41.27 -2.69 17.20
CA SER A 43 41.99 -1.88 16.20
C SER A 43 41.92 -2.17 14.68
N GLY A 44 41.50 -1.14 13.94
CA GLY A 44 41.90 -0.84 12.55
C GLY A 44 40.71 -0.27 11.75
N GLY A 45 40.67 0.93 11.18
CA GLY A 45 41.70 1.92 10.82
C GLY A 45 41.56 2.27 9.33
N GLY A 46 41.32 3.55 9.01
CA GLY A 46 41.35 4.14 7.65
C GLY A 46 39.94 4.47 7.11
N GLY A 47 39.56 5.71 6.78
CA GLY A 47 40.33 6.80 6.18
C GLY A 47 40.05 6.82 4.68
N GLY A 48 39.20 7.75 4.22
CA GLY A 48 38.83 7.84 2.80
C GLY A 48 37.88 8.98 2.47
N SER A 49 38.40 10.21 2.54
CA SER A 49 37.81 11.38 1.89
C SER A 49 38.15 11.39 0.40
N GLY A 50 37.16 11.53 -0.47
CA GLY A 50 37.31 11.88 -1.89
C GLY A 50 35.91 12.23 -2.43
N GLY A 51 35.61 13.42 -2.93
CA GLY A 51 36.43 14.30 -3.73
C GLY A 51 36.23 13.92 -5.20
N GLY A 52 35.17 14.46 -5.83
CA GLY A 52 34.82 14.12 -7.21
C GLY A 52 33.90 15.16 -7.84
N SER A 53 34.46 16.36 -8.08
CA SER A 53 33.90 17.33 -9.02
C SER A 53 34.19 16.85 -10.45
N GLY A 54 33.15 16.68 -11.26
CA GLY A 54 33.27 16.37 -12.69
C GLY A 54 32.34 17.25 -13.49
N GLY A 55 32.90 18.30 -14.09
CA GLY A 55 32.25 19.11 -15.12
C GLY A 55 32.44 18.53 -16.53
N GLY A 56 31.67 19.08 -17.47
CA GLY A 56 31.70 18.78 -18.91
C GLY A 56 30.28 18.50 -19.37
N GLY A 57 29.62 19.31 -20.20
CA GLY A 57 30.12 20.03 -21.37
C GLY A 57 29.35 19.48 -22.56
N GLY A 58 28.29 20.18 -22.98
CA GLY A 58 27.38 19.72 -24.02
C GLY A 58 26.58 20.88 -24.62
N ILE A 59 27.30 21.73 -25.35
CA ILE A 59 26.77 22.74 -26.26
C ILE A 59 26.28 22.07 -27.55
N GLY A 60 25.00 22.24 -27.86
CA GLY A 60 24.42 22.08 -29.20
C GLY A 60 23.12 22.89 -29.19
N GLY A 61 22.96 23.98 -29.94
CA GLY A 61 23.33 24.14 -31.34
C GLY A 61 22.09 23.82 -32.19
N GLY A 62 21.10 24.72 -32.18
CA GLY A 62 19.86 24.58 -32.93
C GLY A 62 19.27 25.95 -33.26
N SER A 63 19.72 26.50 -34.39
CA SER A 63 19.29 27.77 -34.97
C SER A 63 17.95 27.64 -35.69
N GLY A 64 17.12 28.67 -35.58
CA GLY A 64 15.95 28.93 -36.44
C GLY A 64 14.87 29.63 -35.59
N GLY A 65 14.41 30.84 -35.85
CA GLY A 65 14.45 31.68 -37.04
C GLY A 65 13.07 32.32 -37.18
N GLY A 66 13.01 33.66 -37.21
CA GLY A 66 11.78 34.46 -37.41
C GLY A 66 11.12 34.88 -36.10
N GLY A 67 10.84 36.15 -35.81
CA GLY A 67 10.65 37.32 -36.66
C GLY A 67 9.35 37.99 -36.21
N GLY A 68 9.37 39.30 -35.91
CA GLY A 68 8.14 40.07 -35.73
C GLY A 68 8.16 41.03 -34.54
N SER A 69 8.55 42.27 -34.82
CA SER A 69 8.37 43.45 -33.97
C SER A 69 6.89 43.78 -33.73
N ALA A 70 6.54 44.25 -32.53
CA ALA A 70 5.49 45.25 -32.36
C ALA A 70 5.67 45.99 -31.02
N SER A 71 6.01 47.26 -31.13
CA SER A 71 6.04 48.26 -30.08
C SER A 71 4.62 48.55 -29.57
N GLY A 72 4.45 48.71 -28.26
CA GLY A 72 3.18 49.10 -27.66
C GLY A 72 3.37 49.72 -26.29
N SER A 73 3.76 50.99 -26.26
CA SER A 73 3.79 51.82 -25.05
C SER A 73 2.37 52.17 -24.63
N GLY A 74 2.03 51.93 -23.36
CA GLY A 74 0.74 52.32 -22.79
C GLY A 74 0.85 52.52 -21.28
N SER A 75 1.19 53.73 -20.87
CA SER A 75 1.14 54.18 -19.46
C SER A 75 -0.29 54.56 -19.10
N GLY A 76 -0.81 54.04 -17.99
CA GLY A 76 -2.11 54.45 -17.44
C GLY A 76 -2.19 54.10 -15.96
N GLY A 77 -1.96 55.10 -15.10
CA GLY A 77 -2.13 54.99 -13.66
C GLY A 77 -3.59 55.08 -13.24
N GLY A 78 -3.92 54.44 -12.12
CA GLY A 78 -5.21 54.54 -11.45
C GLY A 78 -5.14 53.94 -10.06
N SER A 79 -5.10 54.80 -9.04
CA SER A 79 -5.24 54.43 -7.62
C SER A 79 -6.72 54.34 -7.27
N GLY A 80 -7.11 53.29 -6.56
CA GLY A 80 -8.45 53.15 -5.97
C GLY A 80 -8.47 52.03 -4.95
N GLY A 81 -8.53 52.39 -3.67
CA GLY A 81 -8.63 51.47 -2.55
C GLY A 81 -10.02 50.86 -2.39
N GLY A 82 -10.06 49.68 -1.77
CA GLY A 82 -11.29 48.99 -1.41
C GLY A 82 -10.97 47.64 -0.77
N SER A 83 -10.85 47.64 0.55
CA SER A 83 -10.70 46.44 1.38
C SER A 83 -12.01 45.66 1.39
N ALA A 84 -12.00 44.43 0.90
CA ALA A 84 -12.98 43.41 1.23
C ALA A 84 -12.29 42.05 1.28
N SER A 85 -12.22 41.49 2.48
CA SER A 85 -11.70 40.17 2.77
C SER A 85 -12.55 39.11 2.09
N ALA A 86 -12.07 38.56 0.99
CA ALA A 86 -12.52 37.29 0.44
C ALA A 86 -11.28 36.43 0.23
N SER A 87 -11.10 35.44 1.10
CA SER A 87 -10.12 34.37 0.95
C SER A 87 -10.55 33.43 -0.17
N SER A 88 -10.48 33.94 -1.39
CA SER A 88 -10.46 33.17 -2.63
C SER A 88 -9.01 33.16 -3.10
N SER A 89 -8.31 32.06 -2.83
CA SER A 89 -6.98 31.82 -3.40
C SER A 89 -7.13 31.46 -4.87
N SER A 90 -7.48 32.46 -5.67
CA SER A 90 -7.44 32.47 -7.13
C SER A 90 -6.03 32.92 -7.54
N GLY A 91 -5.06 32.01 -7.41
CA GLY A 91 -3.69 32.25 -7.85
C GLY A 91 -3.56 32.05 -9.36
N SER A 92 -3.71 33.12 -10.13
CA SER A 92 -3.34 33.17 -11.55
C SER A 92 -1.85 33.44 -11.69
N GLY A 93 -1.17 32.66 -12.53
CA GLY A 93 0.02 33.12 -13.26
C GLY A 93 1.36 33.02 -12.55
N GLY A 94 1.81 31.79 -12.27
CA GLY A 94 3.22 31.52 -12.03
C GLY A 94 3.63 30.27 -12.79
N ALA A 95 4.49 30.42 -13.80
CA ALA A 95 5.16 29.31 -14.50
C ALA A 95 6.22 28.64 -13.60
N GLY A 96 5.84 28.33 -12.36
CA GLY A 96 6.58 27.43 -11.49
C GLY A 96 6.01 26.04 -11.71
N GLY A 97 6.84 25.10 -12.18
CA GLY A 97 6.51 23.68 -12.25
C GLY A 97 6.35 23.07 -10.85
N GLY A 98 5.33 23.54 -10.13
CA GLY A 98 4.97 23.04 -8.82
C GLY A 98 4.04 21.84 -8.97
N ASN A 99 4.19 20.89 -8.06
CA ASN A 99 3.40 19.66 -7.99
C ASN A 99 2.14 19.86 -7.12
N GLY A 100 1.65 21.11 -7.05
CA GLY A 100 0.56 21.55 -6.18
C GLY A 100 -0.84 21.17 -6.70
N VAL A 101 -1.88 21.57 -5.98
CA VAL A 101 -3.28 21.28 -6.37
C VAL A 101 -3.57 21.81 -7.78
N GLY A 102 -4.11 20.94 -8.64
CA GLY A 102 -4.41 21.26 -10.04
C GLY A 102 -3.23 21.13 -11.00
N ALA A 103 -2.00 20.87 -10.51
CA ALA A 103 -0.86 20.60 -11.37
C ALA A 103 -1.05 19.30 -12.17
N PRO A 104 -0.57 19.23 -13.42
CA PRO A 104 -0.65 18.01 -14.21
C PRO A 104 0.26 16.93 -13.60
N CYS A 105 -0.24 15.71 -13.58
CA CYS A 105 0.51 14.54 -13.15
C CYS A 105 0.23 13.37 -14.12
N ASN A 106 1.01 12.30 -14.05
CA ASN A 106 0.87 11.14 -14.92
C ASN A 106 1.12 9.85 -14.14
N GLY A 107 0.48 8.75 -14.55
CA GLY A 107 0.67 7.43 -13.97
C GLY A 107 -0.15 7.15 -12.72
N GLY A 108 -0.91 8.14 -12.20
CA GLY A 108 -1.79 7.95 -11.04
C GLY A 108 -1.09 7.68 -9.71
N VAL A 109 0.24 7.82 -9.66
CA VAL A 109 1.08 7.59 -8.47
C VAL A 109 2.18 8.66 -8.40
N GLY A 110 2.36 9.28 -7.24
CA GLY A 110 3.38 10.31 -7.03
C GLY A 110 3.18 11.55 -7.90
N GLY A 111 4.26 12.32 -8.10
CA GLY A 111 4.25 13.54 -8.94
C GLY A 111 3.49 14.73 -8.36
N CYS A 112 2.94 14.60 -7.16
CA CYS A 112 2.21 15.64 -6.44
C CYS A 112 2.90 15.94 -5.10
N ASP A 113 2.72 17.15 -4.57
CA ASP A 113 3.25 17.55 -3.27
C ASP A 113 2.71 16.68 -2.12
N PRO A 114 3.40 16.60 -0.96
CA PRO A 114 2.92 15.87 0.20
C PRO A 114 1.51 16.30 0.62
N GLY A 115 0.62 15.34 0.89
CA GLY A 115 -0.79 15.59 1.18
C GLY A 115 -1.68 15.61 -0.07
N LEU A 116 -1.10 15.57 -1.27
CA LEU A 116 -1.81 15.43 -2.54
C LEU A 116 -1.65 14.03 -3.12
N TYR A 117 -2.54 13.68 -4.03
CA TYR A 117 -2.43 12.49 -4.86
C TYR A 117 -2.69 12.84 -6.32
N CYS A 118 -2.10 12.07 -7.24
CA CYS A 118 -2.39 12.23 -8.65
C CYS A 118 -3.75 11.59 -8.95
N ASN A 119 -4.77 12.41 -9.25
CA ASN A 119 -6.08 11.96 -9.72
C ASN A 119 -6.03 11.73 -11.24
N ALA A 120 -5.68 10.51 -11.63
CA ALA A 120 -5.55 10.05 -13.00
C ALA A 120 -6.31 8.72 -13.16
N PRO A 121 -7.63 8.75 -13.41
CA PRO A 121 -8.41 7.54 -13.67
C PRO A 121 -7.79 6.73 -14.82
N GLY A 122 -7.59 5.43 -14.61
CA GLY A 122 -6.95 4.57 -15.61
C GLY A 122 -5.44 4.78 -15.76
N CYS A 123 -4.79 5.47 -14.83
CA CYS A 123 -3.33 5.65 -14.74
C CYS A 123 -2.70 6.42 -15.91
N GLY A 124 -3.50 7.20 -16.64
CA GLY A 124 -3.01 8.11 -17.67
C GLY A 124 -2.58 9.46 -17.11
N ALA A 125 -2.83 10.51 -17.89
CA ALA A 125 -2.69 11.88 -17.41
C ALA A 125 -3.80 12.23 -16.42
N GLY A 126 -3.45 13.00 -15.41
CA GLY A 126 -4.38 13.48 -14.39
C GLY A 126 -3.93 14.79 -13.78
N VAL A 127 -4.53 15.13 -12.65
CA VAL A 127 -4.21 16.35 -11.90
C VAL A 127 -4.01 16.05 -10.42
N CYS A 128 -3.12 16.79 -9.78
CA CYS A 128 -2.89 16.69 -8.35
C CYS A 128 -4.12 17.19 -7.56
N ALA A 129 -4.66 16.32 -6.72
CA ALA A 129 -5.83 16.59 -5.89
C ALA A 129 -5.53 16.35 -4.41
N GLN A 130 -6.30 16.97 -3.53
CA GLN A 130 -6.15 16.80 -2.08
C GLN A 130 -6.50 15.37 -1.67
N LYS A 131 -5.66 14.76 -0.83
CA LYS A 131 -5.99 13.47 -0.21
C LYS A 131 -7.17 13.67 0.75
N PRO A 132 -8.18 12.79 0.73
CA PRO A 132 -9.23 12.81 1.74
C PRO A 132 -8.65 12.61 3.15
N PRO A 133 -9.25 13.19 4.21
CA PRO A 133 -8.81 12.96 5.58
C PRO A 133 -8.92 11.48 5.95
N PRO A 134 -7.89 10.85 6.54
CA PRO A 134 -7.97 9.45 6.96
C PRO A 134 -9.06 9.24 8.02
N GLY A 135 -9.73 8.08 7.97
CA GLY A 135 -10.77 7.69 8.95
C GLY A 135 -12.20 8.05 8.56
N LEU A 136 -12.41 8.78 7.46
CA LEU A 136 -13.74 9.09 6.91
C LEU A 136 -14.16 8.16 5.76
N GLN A 137 -13.32 7.19 5.41
CA GLN A 137 -13.59 6.27 4.30
C GLN A 137 -14.60 5.22 4.72
N SER A 138 -15.37 4.73 3.75
CA SER A 138 -16.21 3.55 3.96
C SER A 138 -15.34 2.37 4.42
N GLN A 139 -15.86 1.61 5.38
CA GLN A 139 -15.28 0.35 5.83
C GLN A 139 -15.79 -0.84 5.02
N ASP A 140 -16.78 -0.63 4.15
CA ASP A 140 -17.30 -1.68 3.28
C ASP A 140 -16.29 -1.98 2.15
N PRO A 141 -16.09 -3.27 1.82
CA PRO A 141 -15.23 -3.66 0.73
C PRO A 141 -15.89 -3.35 -0.61
N ASP A 142 -15.19 -2.58 -1.44
CA ASP A 142 -15.49 -2.37 -2.87
C ASP A 142 -14.15 -2.35 -3.60
N LEU A 143 -13.55 -3.54 -3.74
CA LEU A 143 -12.15 -3.67 -4.10
C LEU A 143 -11.82 -2.97 -5.41
N VAL A 144 -10.67 -2.29 -5.45
CA VAL A 144 -10.17 -1.64 -6.66
C VAL A 144 -8.67 -1.90 -6.82
N CYS A 145 -8.21 -1.94 -8.07
CA CYS A 145 -6.79 -2.02 -8.37
C CYS A 145 -6.23 -0.60 -8.55
N GLY A 146 -5.19 -0.27 -7.78
CA GLY A 146 -4.50 1.00 -7.93
C GLY A 146 -3.49 1.01 -9.06
N CYS A 147 -3.09 2.20 -9.47
CA CYS A 147 -2.06 2.40 -10.49
C CYS A 147 -0.66 1.93 -10.05
N ASP A 148 -0.44 1.75 -8.75
CA ASP A 148 0.75 1.16 -8.14
C ASP A 148 0.73 -0.38 -8.07
N GLY A 149 -0.29 -1.05 -8.63
CA GLY A 149 -0.43 -2.51 -8.57
C GLY A 149 -0.83 -3.02 -7.17
N VAL A 150 -1.20 -2.12 -6.25
CA VAL A 150 -1.74 -2.47 -4.94
C VAL A 150 -3.25 -2.62 -5.05
N THR A 151 -3.81 -3.65 -4.42
CA THR A 151 -5.26 -3.78 -4.29
C THR A 151 -5.74 -2.92 -3.12
N TYR A 152 -6.73 -2.07 -3.32
CA TYR A 152 -7.29 -1.25 -2.25
C TYR A 152 -8.65 -1.76 -1.83
N TRP A 153 -8.94 -1.69 -0.52
CA TRP A 153 -10.22 -2.09 0.05
C TRP A 153 -11.41 -1.37 -0.60
N ASN A 154 -11.20 -0.10 -0.96
CA ASN A 154 -12.06 0.68 -1.83
C ASN A 154 -11.33 1.87 -2.45
N ALA A 155 -12.00 2.55 -3.37
CA ALA A 155 -11.47 3.71 -4.09
C ALA A 155 -11.11 4.88 -3.17
N ASP A 156 -11.80 5.08 -2.05
CA ASP A 156 -11.49 6.19 -1.14
C ASP A 156 -10.20 5.92 -0.34
N ILE A 157 -10.00 4.67 0.08
CA ILE A 157 -8.74 4.23 0.68
C ILE A 157 -7.57 4.38 -0.30
N ALA A 158 -7.77 4.09 -1.60
CA ALA A 158 -6.75 4.34 -2.62
C ALA A 158 -6.32 5.82 -2.68
N LYS A 159 -7.29 6.75 -2.71
CA LYS A 159 -7.01 8.19 -2.74
C LYS A 159 -6.26 8.67 -1.50
N VAL A 160 -6.65 8.23 -0.32
CA VAL A 160 -5.99 8.57 0.97
C VAL A 160 -4.54 8.10 0.98
N LEU A 161 -4.31 6.87 0.49
CA LEU A 161 -2.98 6.30 0.38
C LEU A 161 -2.19 6.87 -0.81
N GLY A 162 -2.84 7.66 -1.68
CA GLY A 162 -2.20 8.45 -2.72
C GLY A 162 -2.09 7.77 -4.07
N SER A 163 -2.94 6.79 -4.36
CA SER A 163 -3.01 6.06 -5.62
C SER A 163 -4.34 6.33 -6.32
N SER A 164 -4.31 6.47 -7.64
CA SER A 164 -5.51 6.47 -8.46
C SER A 164 -5.98 5.06 -8.76
N VAL A 165 -7.28 4.95 -9.08
CA VAL A 165 -7.89 3.68 -9.48
C VAL A 165 -7.61 3.41 -10.96
N LYS A 166 -7.01 2.24 -11.23
CA LYS A 166 -6.81 1.68 -12.56
C LYS A 166 -8.07 0.98 -13.04
N SER A 167 -8.63 0.10 -12.21
CA SER A 167 -9.80 -0.72 -12.53
C SER A 167 -10.58 -1.10 -11.27
N ALA A 168 -11.85 -1.44 -11.44
CA ALA A 168 -12.64 -2.09 -10.39
C ALA A 168 -12.13 -3.53 -10.16
N GLY A 169 -12.37 -4.06 -8.96
CA GLY A 169 -11.90 -5.37 -8.51
C GLY A 169 -10.45 -5.35 -8.02
N ALA A 170 -10.03 -6.47 -7.40
CA ALA A 170 -8.65 -6.67 -7.00
C ALA A 170 -7.69 -6.63 -8.20
N CYS A 171 -6.42 -6.27 -7.96
CA CYS A 171 -5.43 -6.32 -9.02
C CYS A 171 -5.23 -7.75 -9.54
N PRO A 172 -5.12 -7.95 -10.86
CA PRO A 172 -4.82 -9.26 -11.41
C PRO A 172 -3.44 -9.72 -10.96
N ALA A 173 -3.25 -11.03 -10.78
CA ALA A 173 -2.01 -11.59 -10.23
C ALA A 173 -0.73 -11.19 -11.00
N ALA A 174 -0.84 -10.92 -12.30
CA ALA A 174 0.30 -10.49 -13.13
C ALA A 174 0.77 -9.05 -12.85
N GLU A 175 -0.08 -8.23 -12.21
CA GLU A 175 0.19 -6.82 -11.91
C GLU A 175 0.23 -6.54 -10.41
N ALA A 176 -0.37 -7.42 -9.61
CA ALA A 176 -0.41 -7.27 -8.16
C ALA A 176 1.00 -7.30 -7.57
N VAL A 177 1.31 -6.32 -6.73
CA VAL A 177 2.59 -6.28 -6.02
C VAL A 177 2.65 -7.43 -5.04
N ALA A 178 3.55 -8.38 -5.28
CA ALA A 178 3.78 -9.52 -4.40
C ALA A 178 4.46 -9.08 -3.09
N CYS A 179 4.20 -9.81 -2.02
CA CYS A 179 4.83 -9.61 -0.72
C CYS A 179 5.00 -10.93 0.02
N ASP A 180 5.90 -10.93 0.98
CA ASP A 180 6.19 -12.05 1.87
C ASP A 180 6.79 -11.50 3.20
N PRO A 181 7.07 -12.34 4.21
CA PRO A 181 7.62 -11.86 5.50
C PRO A 181 8.96 -11.14 5.40
N GLN A 182 9.74 -11.37 4.34
CA GLN A 182 11.03 -10.73 4.07
C GLN A 182 10.90 -9.55 3.11
N THR A 183 9.88 -9.55 2.25
CA THR A 183 9.60 -8.51 1.27
C THR A 183 8.31 -7.75 1.65
N PRO A 184 8.39 -6.71 2.49
CA PRO A 184 7.21 -5.96 2.92
C PRO A 184 6.65 -5.10 1.78
N CYS A 185 5.37 -4.77 1.90
CA CYS A 185 4.71 -3.90 0.95
C CYS A 185 5.23 -2.46 1.02
N PRO A 186 5.33 -1.76 -0.13
CA PRO A 186 5.80 -0.37 -0.16
C PRO A 186 4.89 0.52 0.68
N GLY A 187 5.38 1.62 1.27
CA GLY A 187 4.54 2.62 1.97
C GLY A 187 3.57 2.08 3.03
N GLY A 188 3.95 1.01 3.73
CA GLY A 188 3.21 0.50 4.89
C GLY A 188 1.88 -0.18 4.58
N ARG A 189 1.66 -0.62 3.33
CA ARG A 189 0.49 -1.45 3.01
C ARG A 189 0.57 -2.83 3.70
N HIS A 190 -0.56 -3.52 3.79
CA HIS A 190 -0.62 -4.83 4.42
C HIS A 190 -0.40 -5.94 3.40
N CYS A 191 0.34 -6.97 3.80
CA CYS A 191 0.50 -8.16 2.97
C CYS A 191 -0.70 -9.10 3.14
N ASN A 192 -1.56 -9.19 2.14
CA ASN A 192 -2.65 -10.16 2.13
C ASN A 192 -2.13 -11.53 1.70
N ARG A 193 -1.98 -12.43 2.67
CA ARG A 193 -1.39 -13.77 2.50
C ARG A 193 -2.45 -14.86 2.48
N MET A 194 -3.44 -14.68 1.61
CA MET A 194 -4.49 -15.67 1.40
C MET A 194 -3.89 -16.91 0.71
N VAL A 195 -4.12 -18.08 1.30
CA VAL A 195 -3.75 -19.38 0.74
C VAL A 195 -5.01 -20.16 0.36
N ALA A 196 -4.88 -21.08 -0.60
CA ALA A 196 -6.04 -21.77 -1.16
C ALA A 196 -6.76 -22.69 -0.16
N THR A 197 -6.02 -23.31 0.77
CA THR A 197 -6.56 -24.27 1.75
C THR A 197 -5.73 -24.28 3.03
N ALA A 198 -6.27 -24.89 4.09
CA ALA A 198 -5.57 -25.10 5.35
C ALA A 198 -4.19 -25.78 5.18
N ASN A 199 -4.06 -26.73 4.24
CA ASN A 199 -2.79 -27.44 4.02
C ASN A 199 -1.72 -26.56 3.34
N ALA A 200 -2.10 -25.44 2.75
CA ALA A 200 -1.18 -24.46 2.18
C ALA A 200 -0.71 -23.42 3.21
N CYS A 201 -1.15 -23.52 4.46
CA CYS A 201 -0.71 -22.65 5.54
C CYS A 201 0.80 -22.80 5.77
N SER A 202 1.54 -21.73 5.51
CA SER A 202 2.97 -21.67 5.70
C SER A 202 3.38 -20.31 6.26
N PRO A 203 4.29 -20.24 7.24
CA PRO A 203 4.82 -18.96 7.73
C PRO A 203 5.56 -18.19 6.63
N MET A 204 5.90 -18.83 5.51
CA MET A 204 6.53 -18.23 4.31
C MET A 204 5.56 -18.15 3.12
N ALA A 205 4.24 -18.31 3.33
CA ALA A 205 3.25 -18.12 2.28
C ALA A 205 3.40 -16.72 1.65
N MET A 206 3.41 -16.67 0.33
CA MET A 206 3.41 -15.42 -0.40
C MET A 206 2.03 -14.77 -0.35
N GLY A 207 1.99 -13.46 -0.56
CA GLY A 207 0.77 -12.69 -0.62
C GLY A 207 0.87 -11.58 -1.66
N VAL A 208 -0.14 -10.72 -1.65
CA VAL A 208 -0.19 -9.51 -2.47
C VAL A 208 -0.47 -8.30 -1.58
N CYS A 209 0.02 -7.13 -1.99
CA CYS A 209 -0.09 -5.91 -1.20
C CYS A 209 -1.47 -5.27 -1.28
N TRP A 210 -2.01 -4.95 -0.11
CA TRP A 210 -3.35 -4.39 0.05
C TRP A 210 -3.34 -3.07 0.83
N GLY A 211 -4.01 -2.05 0.30
CA GLY A 211 -4.33 -0.81 1.01
C GLY A 211 -5.63 -0.95 1.79
N MET A 212 -5.52 -0.95 3.12
CA MET A 212 -6.62 -1.27 4.04
C MET A 212 -7.14 -0.03 4.78
N PRO A 213 -8.39 -0.03 5.26
CA PRO A 213 -8.85 0.95 6.24
C PRO A 213 -8.08 0.83 7.54
N ILE A 214 -8.01 1.92 8.30
CA ILE A 214 -7.29 1.99 9.59
C ILE A 214 -7.93 1.05 10.63
N SER A 215 -9.25 0.89 10.57
CA SER A 215 -10.02 -0.01 11.42
C SER A 215 -10.88 -0.94 10.57
N CYS A 216 -11.07 -2.14 11.08
CA CYS A 216 -11.88 -3.17 10.45
C CYS A 216 -13.30 -3.16 11.01
N SER A 217 -14.29 -3.26 10.12
CA SER A 217 -15.66 -3.58 10.51
C SER A 217 -15.82 -5.09 10.65
N VAL A 218 -16.54 -5.54 11.67
CA VAL A 218 -16.84 -6.96 11.94
C VAL A 218 -17.92 -7.55 11.02
N THR A 219 -18.44 -6.77 10.08
CA THR A 219 -19.52 -7.16 9.17
C THR A 219 -19.04 -7.76 7.85
N GLY A 220 -17.73 -7.83 7.62
CA GLY A 220 -17.16 -8.35 6.38
C GLY A 220 -17.22 -9.88 6.25
N ALA A 221 -16.83 -10.37 5.07
CA ALA A 221 -16.60 -11.80 4.84
C ALA A 221 -15.63 -12.35 5.89
N LYS A 222 -15.90 -13.56 6.37
CA LYS A 222 -15.09 -14.22 7.39
C LYS A 222 -14.33 -15.38 6.81
N ALA A 223 -13.13 -15.59 7.33
CA ALA A 223 -12.25 -16.66 6.92
C ALA A 223 -11.43 -17.16 8.11
N LYS A 224 -10.64 -18.22 7.91
CA LYS A 224 -9.87 -18.85 8.98
C LYS A 224 -8.42 -18.40 8.93
N GLY A 225 -7.91 -18.00 10.09
CA GLY A 225 -6.48 -17.86 10.29
C GLY A 225 -5.80 -19.22 10.24
N CYS A 226 -4.60 -19.30 9.64
CA CYS A 226 -3.81 -20.52 9.65
C CYS A 226 -3.37 -20.95 11.06
N ALA A 227 -3.24 -20.00 11.99
CA ALA A 227 -2.97 -20.28 13.39
C ALA A 227 -4.29 -20.59 14.12
N GLY A 228 -4.62 -21.87 14.26
CA GLY A 228 -5.73 -22.34 15.10
C GLY A 228 -7.09 -22.47 14.42
N GLY A 229 -7.25 -22.08 13.15
CA GLY A 229 -8.46 -22.31 12.36
C GLY A 229 -9.70 -21.55 12.85
N THR A 230 -9.53 -20.55 13.72
CA THR A 230 -10.61 -19.70 14.20
C THR A 230 -11.04 -18.71 13.12
N CYS A 231 -12.34 -18.45 13.06
CA CYS A 231 -12.92 -17.51 12.11
C CYS A 231 -12.71 -16.06 12.56
N PHE A 232 -12.20 -15.25 11.65
CA PHE A 232 -12.02 -13.80 11.81
C PHE A 232 -12.57 -13.11 10.58
N ASP A 233 -12.86 -11.81 10.69
CA ASP A 233 -13.16 -11.00 9.51
C ASP A 233 -11.92 -10.87 8.63
N GLN A 234 -12.13 -10.84 7.31
CA GLN A 234 -11.08 -10.74 6.32
C GLN A 234 -10.19 -9.51 6.54
N CYS A 235 -10.76 -8.38 6.98
CA CYS A 235 -9.99 -7.19 7.25
C CYS A 235 -8.97 -7.42 8.37
N SER A 236 -9.38 -7.97 9.52
CA SER A 236 -8.46 -8.30 10.61
C SER A 236 -7.40 -9.32 10.22
N LEU A 237 -7.74 -10.31 9.38
CA LEU A 237 -6.78 -11.29 8.87
C LEU A 237 -5.67 -10.62 8.05
N ILE A 238 -6.04 -9.72 7.13
CA ILE A 238 -5.07 -8.96 6.33
C ILE A 238 -4.24 -8.02 7.23
N HIS A 239 -4.89 -7.35 8.19
CA HIS A 239 -4.19 -6.49 9.17
C HIS A 239 -3.14 -7.24 9.97
N SER A 240 -3.42 -8.49 10.36
CA SER A 240 -2.49 -9.35 11.09
C SER A 240 -1.26 -9.77 10.27
N GLN A 241 -1.32 -9.64 8.94
CA GLN A 241 -0.28 -10.09 7.99
C GLN A 241 0.10 -11.58 8.14
N ASN A 242 -0.74 -12.37 8.79
CA ASN A 242 -0.60 -13.81 8.90
C ASN A 242 -1.30 -14.52 7.73
N PRO A 243 -0.84 -15.72 7.35
CA PRO A 243 -1.53 -16.51 6.34
C PRO A 243 -2.93 -16.92 6.80
N TRP A 244 -3.87 -16.96 5.86
CA TRP A 244 -5.27 -17.31 6.12
C TRP A 244 -5.91 -17.96 4.89
N TYR A 245 -7.01 -18.67 5.06
CA TYR A 245 -7.73 -19.33 3.98
C TYR A 245 -9.24 -19.23 4.20
N ASP A 246 -10.00 -19.28 3.11
CA ASP A 246 -11.45 -19.35 3.15
C ASP A 246 -11.90 -20.72 2.63
N ASP A 247 -12.53 -21.51 3.50
CA ASP A 247 -13.15 -22.80 3.18
C ASP A 247 -14.68 -22.74 3.14
N GLY A 248 -15.27 -21.54 3.23
CA GLY A 248 -16.71 -21.33 3.35
C GLY A 248 -17.30 -21.84 4.68
N GLY A 249 -16.47 -22.27 5.63
CA GLY A 249 -16.90 -22.82 6.91
C GLY A 249 -17.12 -21.78 8.01
N CYS A 250 -16.94 -20.49 7.72
CA CYS A 250 -17.13 -19.41 8.68
C CYS A 250 -18.50 -18.75 8.53
N PRO A 251 -19.27 -18.59 9.63
CA PRO A 251 -20.62 -18.04 9.61
C PRO A 251 -20.67 -16.50 9.63
#